data_AF-A0A832NFA7-F1
#
_entry.id   AF-A0A832NFA7-F1
#
_cell.length_a   1.000
_cell.length_b   1.000
_cell.length_c   1.000
_cell.angle_alpha   90.00
_cell.angle_beta   90.00
_cell.angle_gamma   90.00
#
_symmetry.space_group_name_H-M   'P 1'
#
loop_
_entity.id
_entity.type
_entity.pdbx_description
1 polymer ?
#
loop_
_entity_poly.entity_id
_entity_poly.type
_entity_poly.pdbx_seq_one_letter_code
_entity_poly.pdbx_strand_id
1 'polypeptide(L)'
;MSQDLLSQEEIDALLRGAGLAPRGLSAKEQEVLREALSVFASSVVGVLSMLAGKEVSGELSSLEERSAEELSSALAGTHLLYGFRWDGEVSGPSFVLASEHDALVISDLMMGGNGLELPPSMNELYLSAANEAMSQALGASATSLASVVGGKLLVKDASGALVEPSPAMFEGVEGSSRLAVGELSFRVSEVGEIALRLAMPLDVARAFAERITAVLAPEEAPQEEPKPQP
;
A
#
# COMPACT_ATOMS: atom_id res chain seq x y z
N MET A 1 10.08 -45.35 -9.75
CA MET A 1 10.60 -44.17 -10.46
C MET A 1 9.78 -42.99 -9.99
N SER A 2 10.18 -42.40 -8.86
CA SER A 2 9.54 -41.19 -8.34
C SER A 2 9.93 -40.05 -9.26
N GLN A 3 8.94 -39.40 -9.86
CA GLN A 3 9.17 -38.18 -10.63
C GLN A 3 9.61 -37.12 -9.61
N ASP A 4 10.86 -36.64 -9.72
CA ASP A 4 11.35 -35.49 -8.96
C ASP A 4 10.51 -34.28 -9.39
N LEU A 5 9.46 -34.01 -8.61
CA LEU A 5 8.68 -32.80 -8.73
C LEU A 5 9.53 -31.71 -8.09
N LEU A 6 10.07 -30.83 -8.93
CA LEU A 6 10.78 -29.64 -8.48
C LEU A 6 9.90 -28.86 -7.51
N SER A 7 10.50 -28.41 -6.41
CA SER A 7 9.84 -27.50 -5.49
C SER A 7 9.51 -26.18 -6.21
N GLN A 8 8.49 -25.45 -5.76
CA GLN A 8 8.15 -24.18 -6.40
C GLN A 8 9.32 -23.18 -6.35
N GLU A 9 10.14 -23.25 -5.30
CA GLU A 9 11.37 -22.46 -5.16
C GLU A 9 12.40 -22.77 -6.27
N GLU A 10 12.57 -24.05 -6.63
CA GLU A 10 13.46 -24.46 -7.73
C GLU A 10 12.90 -24.07 -9.10
N ILE A 11 11.58 -24.17 -9.28
CA ILE A 11 10.90 -23.69 -10.50
C ILE A 11 11.09 -22.17 -10.64
N ASP A 12 10.97 -21.42 -9.54
CA ASP A 12 11.16 -19.98 -9.50
C ASP A 12 12.61 -19.57 -9.75
N ALA A 13 13.58 -20.35 -9.27
CA ALA A 13 15.00 -20.14 -9.54
C ALA A 13 15.33 -20.35 -11.03
N LEU A 14 14.76 -21.39 -11.65
CA LEU A 14 14.95 -21.69 -13.06
C LEU A 14 14.31 -20.65 -13.98
N LEU A 15 13.16 -20.10 -13.60
CA LEU A 15 12.45 -19.10 -14.42
C LEU A 15 13.04 -17.70 -14.30
N ARG A 16 13.59 -17.33 -13.13
CA ARG A 16 14.39 -16.10 -12.97
C ARG A 16 15.64 -16.12 -13.86
N GLY A 17 16.28 -17.28 -14.01
CA GLY A 17 17.40 -17.46 -14.95
C GLY A 17 17.00 -17.37 -16.44
N ALA A 18 15.72 -17.54 -16.77
CA ALA A 18 15.21 -17.57 -18.14
C ALA A 18 14.68 -16.21 -18.66
N GLY A 19 14.71 -15.14 -17.85
CA GLY A 19 14.27 -13.80 -18.28
C GLY A 19 12.77 -13.69 -18.61
N LEU A 20 11.94 -14.57 -18.06
CA LEU A 20 10.49 -14.53 -18.22
C LEU A 20 9.88 -13.45 -17.30
N ALA A 21 8.76 -12.85 -17.74
CA ALA A 21 8.07 -11.76 -17.04
C ALA A 21 7.89 -12.06 -15.53
N PRO A 22 7.94 -11.04 -14.64
CA PRO A 22 7.78 -11.25 -13.22
C PRO A 22 6.47 -11.98 -12.95
N ARG A 23 6.56 -13.15 -12.29
CA ARG A 23 5.38 -13.89 -11.83
C ARG A 23 4.55 -12.97 -10.92
N GLY A 24 3.22 -13.11 -11.00
CA GLY A 24 2.30 -12.48 -10.06
C GLY A 24 2.55 -12.95 -8.62
N LEU A 25 1.80 -12.38 -7.68
CA LEU A 25 1.82 -12.78 -6.28
C LEU A 25 1.09 -14.12 -6.11
N SER A 26 1.74 -15.05 -5.44
CA SER A 26 1.15 -16.31 -4.97
C SER A 26 -0.03 -16.04 -4.03
N ALA A 27 -0.90 -17.02 -3.87
CA ALA A 27 -2.03 -16.93 -2.95
C ALA A 27 -1.58 -16.64 -1.51
N LYS A 28 -0.42 -17.19 -1.09
CA LYS A 28 0.13 -16.93 0.24
C LYS A 28 0.65 -15.52 0.40
N GLU A 29 1.38 -15.01 -0.59
CA GLU A 29 1.83 -13.61 -0.59
C GLU A 29 0.64 -12.64 -0.55
N GLN A 30 -0.42 -12.91 -1.32
CA GLN A 30 -1.64 -12.10 -1.31
C GLN A 30 -2.36 -12.12 0.04
N GLU A 31 -2.45 -13.27 0.70
CA GLU A 31 -3.06 -13.39 2.04
C GLU A 31 -2.30 -12.55 3.06
N VAL A 32 -0.97 -12.70 3.12
CA VAL A 32 -0.10 -11.95 4.04
C VAL A 32 -0.20 -10.44 3.76
N LEU A 33 -0.23 -10.05 2.49
CA LEU A 33 -0.41 -8.65 2.12
C LEU A 33 -1.77 -8.09 2.51
N ARG A 34 -2.87 -8.86 2.39
CA ARG A 34 -4.19 -8.41 2.84
C ARG A 34 -4.21 -8.12 4.33
N GLU A 35 -3.55 -8.94 5.15
CA GLU A 35 -3.44 -8.70 6.59
C GLU A 35 -2.66 -7.41 6.88
N ALA A 36 -1.51 -7.21 6.23
CA ALA A 36 -0.73 -5.99 6.38
C ALA A 36 -1.51 -4.74 5.94
N LEU A 37 -2.19 -4.80 4.78
CA LEU A 37 -2.98 -3.70 4.26
C LEU A 37 -4.24 -3.43 5.10
N SER A 38 -4.74 -4.42 5.83
CA SER A 38 -5.82 -4.21 6.80
C SER A 38 -5.34 -3.42 8.04
N VAL A 39 -4.10 -3.66 8.49
CA VAL A 39 -3.45 -2.85 9.54
C VAL A 39 -3.19 -1.42 9.05
N PHE A 40 -2.75 -1.28 7.79
CA PHE A 40 -2.63 0.03 7.14
C PHE A 40 -3.99 0.75 7.12
N ALA A 41 -5.05 0.10 6.63
CA ALA A 41 -6.40 0.66 6.56
C ALA A 41 -6.90 1.15 7.93
N SER A 42 -6.69 0.34 8.97
CA SER A 42 -7.07 0.68 10.35
C SER A 42 -6.33 1.92 10.87
N SER A 43 -5.06 2.08 10.48
CA SER A 43 -4.26 3.27 10.84
C SER A 43 -4.77 4.52 10.12
N VAL A 44 -5.13 4.39 8.84
CA VAL A 44 -5.76 5.47 8.07
C VAL A 44 -7.10 5.87 8.68
N VAL A 45 -7.95 4.91 9.07
CA VAL A 45 -9.21 5.19 9.79
C VAL A 45 -8.95 6.05 11.03
N GLY A 46 -8.00 5.64 11.88
CA GLY A 46 -7.68 6.38 13.10
C GLY A 46 -7.27 7.83 12.82
N VAL A 47 -6.41 8.06 11.82
CA VAL A 47 -5.99 9.41 11.43
C VAL A 47 -7.15 10.22 10.86
N LEU A 48 -7.92 9.65 9.93
CA LEU A 48 -9.07 10.34 9.35
C LEU A 48 -10.12 10.68 10.41
N SER A 49 -10.38 9.81 11.39
CA SER A 49 -11.26 10.13 12.52
C SER A 49 -10.76 11.31 13.34
N MET A 50 -9.44 11.36 13.62
CA MET A 50 -8.84 12.48 14.35
C MET A 50 -8.93 13.78 13.55
N LEU A 51 -8.58 13.75 12.26
CA LEU A 51 -8.60 14.92 11.39
C LEU A 51 -10.03 15.45 11.16
N ALA A 52 -10.99 14.56 10.94
CA ALA A 52 -12.38 14.93 10.69
C ALA A 52 -13.15 15.31 11.96
N GLY A 53 -12.63 14.99 13.15
CA GLY A 53 -13.39 15.10 14.40
C GLY A 53 -14.68 14.28 14.39
N LYS A 54 -14.73 13.22 13.57
CA LYS A 54 -15.91 12.41 13.26
C LYS A 54 -15.57 10.93 13.35
N GLU A 55 -16.59 10.12 13.60
CA GLU A 55 -16.44 8.67 13.50
C GLU A 55 -16.18 8.29 12.03
N VAL A 56 -15.12 7.52 11.81
CA VAL A 56 -14.78 6.94 10.50
C VAL A 56 -14.69 5.43 10.70
N SER A 57 -15.29 4.69 9.77
CA SER A 57 -15.18 3.24 9.69
C SER A 57 -14.77 2.85 8.29
N GLY A 58 -13.94 1.83 8.13
CA GLY A 58 -13.53 1.38 6.82
C GLY A 58 -12.59 0.20 6.88
N GLU A 59 -12.33 -0.38 5.72
CA GLU A 59 -11.52 -1.58 5.59
C GLU A 59 -10.86 -1.67 4.21
N LEU A 60 -10.01 -2.69 4.04
CA LEU A 60 -9.50 -3.09 2.75
C LEU A 60 -10.60 -3.82 1.97
N SER A 61 -11.12 -3.20 0.93
CA SER A 61 -12.20 -3.73 0.10
C SER A 61 -11.71 -4.75 -0.93
N SER A 62 -10.52 -4.53 -1.49
CA SER A 62 -9.93 -5.43 -2.48
C SER A 62 -8.41 -5.34 -2.50
N LEU A 63 -7.77 -6.38 -3.05
CA LEU A 63 -6.34 -6.40 -3.38
C LEU A 63 -6.22 -7.16 -4.69
N GLU A 64 -5.70 -6.50 -5.71
CA GLU A 64 -5.63 -7.00 -7.08
C GLU A 64 -4.28 -6.66 -7.70
N GLU A 65 -3.87 -7.43 -8.70
CA GLU A 65 -2.77 -7.06 -9.58
C GLU A 65 -3.30 -6.34 -10.81
N ARG A 66 -2.72 -5.20 -11.15
CA ARG A 66 -3.07 -4.44 -12.35
C ARG A 66 -1.82 -3.93 -13.05
N SER A 67 -1.85 -3.83 -14.38
CA SER A 67 -0.85 -3.04 -15.09
C SER A 67 -1.08 -1.53 -14.85
N ALA A 68 -0.07 -0.72 -15.13
CA ALA A 68 -0.20 0.74 -15.11
C ALA A 68 -1.32 1.23 -16.05
N GLU A 69 -1.47 0.60 -17.21
CA GLU A 69 -2.52 0.88 -18.19
C GLU A 69 -3.91 0.49 -17.67
N GLU A 70 -4.05 -0.70 -17.07
CA GLU A 70 -5.32 -1.16 -16.50
C GLU A 70 -5.76 -0.29 -15.32
N LEU A 71 -4.83 0.11 -14.45
CA LEU A 71 -5.12 1.00 -13.35
C LEU A 71 -5.53 2.39 -13.85
N SER A 72 -4.72 3.03 -14.69
CA SER A 72 -5.01 4.37 -15.21
C SER A 72 -6.33 4.43 -16.00
N SER A 73 -6.64 3.40 -16.79
CA SER A 73 -7.89 3.33 -17.56
C SER A 73 -9.14 3.11 -16.69
N ALA A 74 -8.99 2.60 -15.48
CA ALA A 74 -10.09 2.42 -14.53
C ALA A 74 -10.41 3.68 -13.71
N LEU A 75 -9.54 4.70 -13.77
CA LEU A 75 -9.69 5.95 -13.03
C LEU A 75 -10.32 7.00 -13.95
N ALA A 76 -11.40 7.65 -13.48
CA ALA A 76 -12.11 8.66 -14.25
C ALA A 76 -11.93 10.06 -13.64
N GLY A 77 -11.58 11.04 -14.50
CA GLY A 77 -11.35 12.42 -14.08
C GLY A 77 -10.07 12.62 -13.29
N THR A 78 -9.88 13.84 -12.78
CA THR A 78 -8.68 14.24 -12.06
C THR A 78 -8.55 13.49 -10.73
N HIS A 79 -7.33 13.07 -10.42
CA HIS A 79 -6.98 12.37 -9.19
C HIS A 79 -5.84 13.09 -8.47
N LEU A 80 -5.88 13.05 -7.14
CA LEU A 80 -4.67 13.26 -6.35
C LEU A 80 -3.82 11.98 -6.44
N LEU A 81 -2.59 12.12 -6.93
CA LEU A 81 -1.56 11.09 -6.85
C LEU A 81 -0.54 11.52 -5.80
N TYR A 82 -0.49 10.79 -4.69
CA TYR A 82 0.49 10.98 -3.62
C TYR A 82 1.55 9.89 -3.70
N GLY A 83 2.72 10.24 -4.25
CA GLY A 83 3.86 9.35 -4.37
C GLY A 83 4.76 9.42 -3.15
N PHE A 84 5.29 8.27 -2.73
CA PHE A 84 6.23 8.16 -1.62
C PHE A 84 7.10 6.91 -1.76
N ARG A 85 8.09 6.76 -0.87
CA ARG A 85 8.96 5.58 -0.80
C ARG A 85 8.99 5.01 0.62
N TRP A 86 8.76 3.70 0.72
CA TRP A 86 9.08 2.93 1.93
C TRP A 86 10.59 2.87 2.12
N ASP A 87 11.05 2.94 3.36
CA ASP A 87 12.47 2.88 3.76
C ASP A 87 12.62 2.09 5.05
N GLY A 88 13.53 1.10 5.06
CA GLY A 88 13.77 0.22 6.19
C GLY A 88 13.75 -1.26 5.81
N GLU A 89 13.07 -2.10 6.59
CA GLU A 89 12.95 -3.56 6.34
C GLU A 89 12.38 -3.88 4.96
N VAL A 90 11.51 -3.00 4.45
CA VAL A 90 11.03 -3.01 3.07
C VAL A 90 11.29 -1.63 2.49
N SER A 91 11.82 -1.59 1.27
CA SER A 91 12.16 -0.34 0.60
C SER A 91 11.65 -0.36 -0.83
N GLY A 92 11.02 0.73 -1.26
CA GLY A 92 10.48 0.84 -2.61
C GLY A 92 9.41 1.91 -2.77
N PRO A 93 9.16 2.35 -4.00
CA PRO A 93 8.16 3.38 -4.28
C PRO A 93 6.74 2.83 -4.05
N SER A 94 5.82 3.71 -3.70
CA SER A 94 4.39 3.42 -3.55
C SER A 94 3.58 4.70 -3.75
N PHE A 95 2.29 4.52 -4.03
CA PHE A 95 1.41 5.60 -4.43
C PHE A 95 0.07 5.45 -3.71
N VAL A 96 -0.47 6.56 -3.20
CA VAL A 96 -1.88 6.65 -2.83
C VAL A 96 -2.59 7.46 -3.88
N LEU A 97 -3.72 6.94 -4.39
CA LEU A 97 -4.60 7.65 -5.30
C LEU A 97 -5.93 7.94 -4.61
N ALA A 98 -6.43 9.15 -4.79
CA ALA A 98 -7.76 9.57 -4.39
C ALA A 98 -8.40 10.34 -5.57
N SER A 99 -9.71 10.19 -5.76
CA SER A 99 -10.41 11.09 -6.69
C SER A 99 -10.26 12.54 -6.21
N GLU A 100 -10.31 13.53 -7.11
CA GLU A 100 -10.26 14.94 -6.69
C GLU A 100 -11.35 15.26 -5.66
N HIS A 101 -12.54 14.68 -5.83
CA HIS A 101 -13.64 14.80 -4.88
C HIS A 101 -13.29 14.26 -3.49
N ASP A 102 -12.77 13.03 -3.39
CA ASP A 102 -12.44 12.43 -2.09
C ASP A 102 -11.28 13.17 -1.42
N ALA A 103 -10.31 13.64 -2.22
CA ALA A 103 -9.23 14.48 -1.73
C ALA A 103 -9.76 15.83 -1.21
N LEU A 104 -10.77 16.44 -1.86
CA LEU A 104 -11.44 17.64 -1.36
C LEU A 104 -12.17 17.39 -0.03
N VAL A 105 -12.88 16.26 0.10
CA VAL A 105 -13.52 15.87 1.36
C VAL A 105 -12.49 15.77 2.49
N ILE A 106 -11.38 15.05 2.26
CA ILE A 106 -10.32 14.89 3.26
C ILE A 106 -9.72 16.24 3.65
N SER A 107 -9.44 17.10 2.67
CA SER A 107 -8.89 18.43 2.90
C SER A 107 -9.82 19.34 3.66
N ASP A 108 -11.10 19.38 3.30
CA ASP A 108 -12.10 20.21 3.99
C ASP A 108 -12.23 19.79 5.46
N LEU A 109 -12.34 18.48 5.72
CA LEU A 109 -12.39 17.93 7.06
C LEU A 109 -11.14 18.30 7.88
N MET A 110 -9.95 18.17 7.29
CA MET A 110 -8.70 18.58 7.94
C MET A 110 -8.67 20.09 8.25
N MET A 111 -9.29 20.91 7.42
CA MET A 111 -9.39 22.36 7.62
C MET A 111 -10.50 22.76 8.62
N GLY A 112 -11.17 21.79 9.25
CA GLY A 112 -12.25 22.00 10.20
C GLY A 112 -13.62 22.24 9.56
N GLY A 113 -13.76 21.96 8.27
CA GLY A 113 -15.02 21.98 7.55
C GLY A 113 -15.91 20.77 7.85
N ASN A 114 -17.01 20.65 7.12
CA ASN A 114 -18.03 19.60 7.34
C ASN A 114 -17.99 18.47 6.30
N GLY A 115 -17.16 18.59 5.26
CA GLY A 115 -17.02 17.64 4.16
C GLY A 115 -18.16 17.67 3.14
N LEU A 116 -19.10 18.63 3.23
CA LEU A 116 -20.30 18.70 2.41
C LEU A 116 -20.29 19.89 1.43
N GLU A 117 -19.75 21.03 1.85
CA GLU A 117 -19.70 22.27 1.06
C GLU A 117 -18.32 22.44 0.40
N LEU A 118 -18.06 21.61 -0.60
CA LEU A 118 -16.76 21.57 -1.28
C LEU A 118 -16.68 22.57 -2.43
N PRO A 119 -15.50 23.15 -2.71
CA PRO A 119 -15.29 23.90 -3.94
C PRO A 119 -15.44 22.99 -5.17
N PRO A 120 -15.72 23.56 -6.36
CA PRO A 120 -15.90 22.76 -7.58
C PRO A 120 -14.60 22.09 -8.07
N SER A 121 -13.44 22.57 -7.63
CA SER A 121 -12.14 21.99 -7.95
C SER A 121 -11.13 22.29 -6.85
N MET A 122 -10.09 21.46 -6.78
CA MET A 122 -9.02 21.57 -5.81
C MET A 122 -8.05 22.70 -6.19
N ASN A 123 -7.86 23.64 -5.26
CA ASN A 123 -6.85 24.70 -5.35
C ASN A 123 -5.61 24.36 -4.50
N GLU A 124 -4.60 25.22 -4.49
CA GLU A 124 -3.35 25.00 -3.75
C GLU A 124 -3.54 24.82 -2.23
N LEU A 125 -4.53 25.49 -1.63
CA LEU A 125 -4.82 25.36 -0.20
C LEU A 125 -5.36 23.97 0.11
N TYR A 126 -6.37 23.51 -0.65
CA TYR A 126 -6.92 22.17 -0.50
C TYR A 126 -5.89 21.10 -0.86
N LEU A 127 -5.03 21.31 -1.86
CA LEU A 127 -3.95 20.38 -2.20
C LEU A 127 -2.94 20.26 -1.05
N SER A 128 -2.60 21.38 -0.40
CA SER A 128 -1.69 21.39 0.76
C SER A 128 -2.29 20.65 1.95
N ALA A 129 -3.57 20.87 2.24
CA ALA A 129 -4.29 20.13 3.27
C ALA A 129 -4.34 18.62 2.95
N ALA A 130 -4.64 18.23 1.71
CA ALA A 130 -4.65 16.82 1.32
C ALA A 130 -3.27 16.18 1.53
N ASN A 131 -2.20 16.88 1.13
CA ASN A 131 -0.83 16.40 1.30
C ASN A 131 -0.46 16.17 2.76
N GLU A 132 -0.87 17.08 3.65
CA GLU A 132 -0.62 16.97 5.09
C GLU A 132 -1.45 15.83 5.71
N ALA A 133 -2.72 15.70 5.34
CA ALA A 133 -3.56 14.57 5.78
C ALA A 133 -2.96 13.22 5.34
N MET A 134 -2.50 13.11 4.10
CA MET A 134 -1.83 11.91 3.58
C MET A 134 -0.51 11.65 4.31
N SER A 135 0.29 12.68 4.56
CA SER A 135 1.55 12.58 5.31
C SER A 135 1.33 12.00 6.72
N GLN A 136 0.32 12.51 7.44
CA GLN A 136 -0.02 12.01 8.76
C GLN A 136 -0.55 10.57 8.72
N ALA A 137 -1.44 10.25 7.78
CA ALA A 137 -2.00 8.90 7.61
C ALA A 137 -0.91 7.87 7.27
N LEU A 138 0.00 8.21 6.37
CA LEU A 138 1.11 7.35 5.98
C LEU A 138 2.14 7.20 7.09
N GLY A 139 2.45 8.26 7.84
CA GLY A 139 3.35 8.19 9.00
C GLY A 139 2.82 7.28 10.12
N ALA A 140 1.53 7.40 10.44
CA ALA A 140 0.86 6.50 11.38
C ALA A 140 0.86 5.06 10.88
N SER A 141 0.54 4.84 9.61
CA SER A 141 0.51 3.52 8.99
C SER A 141 1.90 2.86 8.96
N ALA A 142 2.97 3.63 8.66
CA ALA A 142 4.34 3.14 8.71
C ALA A 142 4.72 2.65 10.11
N THR A 143 4.29 3.37 11.15
CA THR A 143 4.52 2.99 12.56
C THR A 143 3.80 1.69 12.91
N SER A 144 2.53 1.54 12.52
CA SER A 144 1.78 0.29 12.75
C SER A 144 2.40 -0.87 11.98
N LEU A 145 2.74 -0.66 10.71
CA LEU A 145 3.35 -1.68 9.84
C LEU A 145 4.76 -2.08 10.29
N ALA A 146 5.53 -1.19 10.93
CA ALA A 146 6.83 -1.51 11.51
C ALA A 146 6.76 -2.71 12.46
N SER A 147 5.67 -2.82 13.24
CA SER A 147 5.43 -3.96 14.12
C SER A 147 5.13 -5.24 13.33
N VAL A 148 4.40 -5.12 12.21
CA VAL A 148 4.03 -6.24 11.33
C VAL A 148 5.25 -6.79 10.57
N VAL A 149 6.11 -5.90 10.07
CA VAL A 149 7.36 -6.27 9.40
C VAL A 149 8.51 -6.56 10.38
N GLY A 150 8.25 -6.54 11.69
CA GLY A 150 9.22 -6.87 12.72
C GLY A 150 10.49 -6.01 12.68
N GLY A 151 10.37 -4.71 12.39
CA GLY A 151 11.53 -3.83 12.27
C GLY A 151 11.19 -2.43 11.78
N LYS A 152 12.22 -1.65 11.46
CA LYS A 152 12.05 -0.23 11.10
C LYS A 152 11.36 -0.11 9.74
N LEU A 153 10.30 0.70 9.68
CA LEU A 153 9.65 1.08 8.43
C LEU A 153 9.29 2.57 8.47
N LEU A 154 9.76 3.33 7.50
CA LEU A 154 9.56 4.77 7.37
C LEU A 154 9.04 5.14 5.98
N VAL A 155 8.49 6.34 5.88
CA VAL A 155 8.06 6.98 4.63
C VAL A 155 9.02 8.12 4.30
N LYS A 156 9.49 8.16 3.05
CA LYS A 156 10.39 9.18 2.49
C LYS A 156 9.90 9.67 1.14
N ASP A 157 10.47 10.78 0.68
CA ASP A 157 10.25 11.36 -0.65
C ASP A 157 8.76 11.52 -0.99
N ALA A 158 7.97 11.90 0.02
CA ALA A 158 6.52 11.95 -0.06
C ALA A 158 6.04 13.28 -0.61
N SER A 159 5.24 13.24 -1.68
CA SER A 159 4.60 14.42 -2.26
C SER A 159 3.40 14.03 -3.12
N GLY A 160 2.40 14.91 -3.17
CA GLY A 160 1.19 14.71 -3.96
C GLY A 160 0.88 15.86 -4.90
N ALA A 161 0.37 15.51 -6.07
CA ALA A 161 -0.07 16.45 -7.11
C ALA A 161 -1.38 15.96 -7.77
N LEU A 162 -2.12 16.90 -8.36
CA LEU A 162 -3.26 16.57 -9.20
C LEU A 162 -2.77 16.08 -10.56
N VAL A 163 -3.31 14.96 -11.01
CA VAL A 163 -2.97 14.34 -12.30
C VAL A 163 -4.22 13.90 -13.03
N GLU A 164 -4.15 13.94 -14.35
CA GLU A 164 -5.04 13.15 -15.19
C GLU A 164 -4.48 11.73 -15.29
N PRO A 165 -5.25 10.69 -14.91
CA PRO A 165 -4.77 9.31 -14.94
C PRO A 165 -4.26 8.91 -16.32
N SER A 166 -3.00 8.46 -16.36
CA SER A 166 -2.36 7.93 -17.56
C SER A 166 -1.19 7.03 -17.16
N PRO A 167 -0.74 6.10 -18.02
CA PRO A 167 0.42 5.26 -17.70
C PRO A 167 1.68 6.07 -17.35
N ALA A 168 1.80 7.28 -17.89
CA ALA A 168 2.91 8.21 -17.64
C ALA A 168 3.06 8.61 -16.16
N MET A 169 2.01 8.49 -15.35
CA MET A 169 2.08 8.75 -13.92
C MET A 169 3.02 7.79 -13.16
N PHE A 170 3.35 6.66 -13.78
CA PHE A 170 4.27 5.66 -13.25
C PHE A 170 5.56 5.54 -14.08
N GLU A 171 5.75 6.39 -15.10
CA GLU A 171 6.97 6.40 -15.92
C GLU A 171 8.20 6.75 -15.07
N GLY A 172 9.31 6.05 -15.33
CA GLY A 172 10.56 6.23 -14.57
C GLY A 172 10.54 5.63 -13.16
N VAL A 173 9.42 5.04 -12.74
CA VAL A 173 9.32 4.27 -11.50
C VAL A 173 9.73 2.83 -11.80
N GLU A 174 10.80 2.36 -11.18
CA GLU A 174 11.26 0.99 -11.35
C GLU A 174 10.18 -0.02 -10.90
N GLY A 175 9.97 -1.07 -11.70
CA GLY A 175 9.01 -2.14 -11.40
C GLY A 175 7.53 -1.79 -11.60
N SER A 176 7.18 -0.56 -12.01
CA SER A 176 5.80 -0.08 -12.03
C SER A 176 4.92 -0.60 -13.18
N SER A 177 5.44 -1.48 -14.05
CA SER A 177 4.68 -2.08 -15.14
C SER A 177 3.54 -2.99 -14.65
N ARG A 178 3.70 -3.59 -13.46
CA ARG A 178 2.65 -4.30 -12.75
C ARG A 178 2.63 -3.86 -11.29
N LEU A 179 1.44 -3.60 -10.78
CA LEU A 179 1.18 -3.03 -9.47
C LEU A 179 0.27 -3.96 -8.67
N ALA A 180 0.56 -4.12 -7.39
CA ALA A 180 -0.42 -4.57 -6.41
C ALA A 180 -1.23 -3.33 -5.99
N VAL A 181 -2.55 -3.40 -6.14
CA VAL A 181 -3.48 -2.31 -5.88
C VAL A 181 -4.45 -2.74 -4.80
N GLY A 182 -4.35 -2.12 -3.62
CA GLY A 182 -5.31 -2.26 -2.54
C GLY A 182 -6.33 -1.12 -2.58
N GLU A 183 -7.63 -1.45 -2.65
CA GLU A 183 -8.70 -0.47 -2.54
C GLU A 183 -9.18 -0.39 -1.09
N LEU A 184 -9.15 0.82 -0.54
CA LEU A 184 -9.58 1.12 0.82
C LEU A 184 -10.84 1.96 0.74
N SER A 185 -11.91 1.52 1.40
CA SER A 185 -13.18 2.24 1.44
C SER A 185 -13.47 2.68 2.88
N PHE A 186 -13.82 3.95 3.03
CA PHE A 186 -14.08 4.55 4.34
C PHE A 186 -15.41 5.31 4.31
N ARG A 187 -16.22 5.06 5.33
CA ARG A 187 -17.41 5.83 5.63
C ARG A 187 -17.10 6.83 6.73
N VAL A 188 -17.28 8.11 6.43
CA VAL A 188 -17.17 9.22 7.38
C VAL A 188 -18.58 9.63 7.82
N SER A 189 -18.84 9.61 9.13
CA SER A 189 -20.16 9.89 9.69
C SER A 189 -20.68 11.27 9.27
N GLU A 190 -21.93 11.32 8.82
CA GLU A 190 -22.64 12.51 8.29
C GLU A 190 -22.11 13.09 6.98
N VAL A 191 -21.03 12.52 6.42
CA VAL A 191 -20.39 13.01 5.18
C VAL A 191 -20.67 12.07 4.03
N GLY A 192 -20.26 10.80 4.15
CA GLY A 192 -20.41 9.82 3.08
C GLY A 192 -19.26 8.84 2.98
N GLU A 193 -19.16 8.20 1.82
CA GLU A 193 -18.09 7.26 1.48
C GLU A 193 -16.96 8.01 0.77
N ILE A 194 -15.73 7.68 1.11
CA ILE A 194 -14.51 8.07 0.41
C ILE A 194 -13.68 6.82 0.12
N ALA A 195 -12.92 6.84 -0.98
CA ALA A 195 -12.07 5.72 -1.35
C ALA A 195 -10.63 6.16 -1.63
N LEU A 196 -9.68 5.35 -1.15
CA LEU A 196 -8.26 5.49 -1.46
C LEU A 196 -7.78 4.21 -2.17
N ARG A 197 -6.80 4.35 -3.06
CA ARG A 197 -6.12 3.20 -3.66
C ARG A 197 -4.64 3.28 -3.32
N LEU A 198 -4.12 2.27 -2.63
CA LEU A 198 -2.68 2.10 -2.43
C LEU A 198 -2.15 1.22 -3.55
N ALA A 199 -1.25 1.76 -4.37
CA ALA A 199 -0.59 1.04 -5.44
C ALA A 199 0.91 0.95 -5.18
N MET A 200 1.49 -0.24 -5.36
CA MET A 200 2.93 -0.45 -5.28
C MET A 200 3.39 -1.46 -6.32
N PRO A 201 4.61 -1.35 -6.85
CA PRO A 201 5.21 -2.38 -7.69
C PRO A 201 5.17 -3.77 -7.05
N LEU A 202 5.03 -4.83 -7.87
CA LEU A 202 4.89 -6.21 -7.38
C LEU A 202 6.12 -6.71 -6.60
N ASP A 203 7.31 -6.21 -6.90
CA ASP A 203 8.54 -6.49 -6.16
C ASP A 203 8.48 -5.90 -4.74
N VAL A 204 7.96 -4.68 -4.58
CA VAL A 204 7.73 -4.08 -3.26
C VAL A 204 6.69 -4.86 -2.47
N ALA A 205 5.58 -5.24 -3.11
CA ALA A 205 4.55 -6.07 -2.49
C ALA A 205 5.12 -7.44 -2.06
N ARG A 206 5.92 -8.08 -2.91
CA ARG A 206 6.60 -9.34 -2.57
C ARG A 206 7.57 -9.17 -1.41
N ALA A 207 8.35 -8.09 -1.38
CA ALA A 207 9.27 -7.82 -0.28
C ALA A 207 8.53 -7.67 1.07
N PHE A 208 7.35 -7.03 1.08
CA PHE A 208 6.47 -7.05 2.26
C PHE A 208 6.04 -8.46 2.65
N ALA A 209 5.52 -9.24 1.71
CA ALA A 209 5.06 -10.60 1.99
C ALA A 209 6.17 -11.52 2.52
N GLU A 210 7.34 -11.50 1.88
CA GLU A 210 8.53 -12.25 2.30
C GLU A 210 8.97 -11.83 3.70
N ARG A 211 9.06 -10.53 3.97
CA ARG A 211 9.48 -10.02 5.27
C ARG A 211 8.54 -10.44 6.39
N ILE A 212 7.23 -10.26 6.19
CA ILE A 212 6.22 -10.62 7.19
C ILE A 212 6.21 -12.13 7.42
N THR A 213 6.33 -12.92 6.34
CA THR A 213 6.43 -14.39 6.46
C THR A 213 7.65 -14.81 7.27
N ALA A 214 8.80 -14.15 7.07
CA ALA A 214 10.01 -14.41 7.86
C ALA A 214 9.84 -14.05 9.34
N VAL A 215 9.06 -13.01 9.67
CA VAL A 215 8.73 -12.64 11.06
C VAL A 215 7.78 -13.65 11.71
N LEU A 216 6.87 -14.24 10.94
CA LEU A 216 5.90 -15.22 11.42
C LEU A 216 6.45 -16.66 11.46
N ALA A 217 7.59 -16.91 10.81
CA ALA A 217 8.24 -18.21 10.86
C ALA A 217 8.69 -18.51 12.30
N PRO A 218 8.37 -19.68 12.86
CA PRO A 218 8.87 -20.05 14.18
C PRO A 218 10.40 -20.05 14.18
N GLU A 219 11.03 -19.40 15.17
CA GLU A 219 12.46 -19.55 15.40
C GLU A 219 12.79 -21.04 15.45
N GLU A 220 13.62 -21.53 14.53
CA GLU A 220 14.24 -22.84 14.71
C GLU A 220 15.04 -22.76 16.02
N ALA A 221 14.57 -23.48 17.03
CA ALA A 221 15.27 -23.60 18.30
C ALA A 221 16.73 -24.01 18.00
N PRO A 222 17.73 -23.40 18.67
CA PRO A 222 19.12 -23.78 18.47
C PRO A 222 19.24 -25.30 18.64
N GLN A 223 19.68 -26.00 17.60
CA GLN A 223 19.98 -27.42 17.70
C GLN A 223 21.00 -27.59 18.83
N GLU A 224 20.58 -28.19 19.95
CA GLU A 224 21.50 -28.57 21.01
C GLU A 224 22.59 -29.46 20.40
N GLU A 225 23.82 -28.94 20.34
CA GLU A 225 24.99 -29.74 19.99
C GLU A 225 24.99 -30.98 20.89
N PRO A 226 25.07 -32.21 20.33
CA PRO A 226 25.07 -33.41 21.14
C PRO A 226 26.30 -33.38 22.04
N LYS A 227 26.06 -33.28 23.36
CA LYS A 227 27.12 -33.37 24.36
C LYS A 227 27.92 -34.67 24.12
N PRO A 228 29.26 -34.62 24.09
CA PRO A 228 30.06 -35.82 23.95
C PRO A 228 29.78 -36.74 25.15
N GLN A 229 29.36 -37.97 24.86
CA GLN A 229 29.19 -39.01 25.88
C GLN A 229 30.55 -39.53 26.36
N PRO A 230 30.67 -39.88 27.66
CA PRO A 230 31.90 -40.40 28.26
C PRO A 230 32.26 -41.82 27.83
#